data_AF-A0A133UIL1-F1
#
_entry.id   AF-A0A133UIL1-F1
#
_cell.length_a   1.000
_cell.length_b   1.000
_cell.length_c   1.000
_cell.angle_alpha   90.00
_cell.angle_beta   90.00
_cell.angle_gamma   90.00
#
_symmetry.space_group_name_H-M   'P 1'
#
loop_
_entity.id
_entity.type
_entity.pdbx_description
1 polymer ?
#
loop_
_entity_poly.entity_id
_entity_poly.type
_entity_poly.pdbx_seq_one_letter_code
_entity_poly.pdbx_strand_id
1 'polypeptide(L)'
;DKGVFGDVYLDDHLEWVNNFADKLGFEPLEPLSGGDPKELYLELLDKGFKVIVVKTDPEEIPPRWLGKELDEDFLNYLLEEGICPLGEGGEYHTAVLDGPFFERGIEVELGEQKDYGDRKIIEITNYELA
;
A
#
# COMPACT_ATOMS: atom_id res chain seq x y z
N ASP A 1 -0.73 -12.58 24.09
CA ASP A 1 -1.33 -11.67 23.09
C ASP A 1 -0.59 -11.80 21.77
N LYS A 2 -1.24 -11.47 20.64
CA LYS A 2 -0.64 -11.54 19.31
C LYS A 2 -0.76 -10.18 18.60
N GLY A 3 0.26 -9.80 17.83
CA GLY A 3 0.25 -8.66 16.91
C GLY A 3 0.27 -9.16 15.47
N VAL A 4 -0.46 -8.52 14.57
CA VAL A 4 -0.46 -8.84 13.13
C VAL A 4 0.15 -7.68 12.38
N PHE A 5 1.10 -7.98 11.51
CA PHE A 5 1.85 -7.03 10.70
C PHE A 5 1.75 -7.45 9.21
N GLY A 6 2.11 -6.54 8.32
CA GLY A 6 1.78 -6.62 6.90
C GLY A 6 2.99 -6.67 5.98
N ASP A 7 4.20 -6.88 6.52
CA ASP A 7 5.43 -6.84 5.74
C ASP A 7 5.58 -8.11 4.90
N VAL A 8 6.15 -7.95 3.70
CA VAL A 8 6.34 -9.08 2.77
C VAL A 8 7.79 -9.55 2.75
N TYR A 9 8.76 -8.65 2.54
CA TYR A 9 10.18 -9.03 2.49
C TYR A 9 11.13 -7.92 2.97
N LEU A 10 10.79 -7.29 4.11
CA LEU A 10 11.65 -6.32 4.80
C LEU A 10 12.29 -6.98 6.03
N ASP A 11 13.43 -7.66 5.83
CA ASP A 11 14.14 -8.40 6.88
C ASP A 11 14.49 -7.50 8.10
N ASP A 12 14.95 -6.28 7.85
CA ASP A 12 15.27 -5.30 8.91
C ASP A 12 14.03 -4.94 9.74
N HIS A 13 12.87 -4.81 9.09
CA HIS A 13 11.61 -4.53 9.79
C HIS A 13 11.14 -5.75 10.57
N LEU A 14 11.26 -6.95 10.01
CA LEU A 14 10.93 -8.20 10.68
C LEU A 14 11.77 -8.40 11.95
N GLU A 15 13.08 -8.12 11.90
CA GLU A 15 13.94 -8.13 13.09
C GLU A 15 13.48 -7.09 14.13
N TRP A 16 13.09 -5.90 13.69
CA TRP A 16 12.58 -4.86 14.57
C TRP A 16 11.28 -5.29 15.27
N VAL A 17 10.32 -5.84 14.53
CA VAL A 17 9.05 -6.36 15.05
C VAL A 17 9.29 -7.44 16.10
N ASN A 18 10.16 -8.42 15.80
CA ASN A 18 10.50 -9.49 16.74
C ASN A 18 11.11 -8.95 18.04
N ASN A 19 12.09 -8.04 17.93
CA ASN A 19 12.71 -7.41 19.09
C ASN A 19 11.72 -6.58 19.93
N PHE A 20 10.75 -5.93 19.28
CA PHE A 20 9.70 -5.16 19.94
C PHE A 20 8.69 -6.07 20.65
N ALA A 21 8.30 -7.17 19.99
CA ALA A 21 7.41 -8.19 20.51
C ALA A 21 7.99 -8.89 21.74
N ASP A 22 9.27 -9.26 21.71
CA ASP A 22 10.00 -9.84 22.85
C ASP A 22 10.01 -8.91 24.07
N LYS A 23 10.21 -7.61 23.84
CA LYS A 23 10.22 -6.60 24.93
C LYS A 23 8.86 -6.42 25.58
N LEU A 24 7.77 -6.56 24.82
CA LEU A 24 6.41 -6.30 25.27
C LEU A 24 5.62 -7.57 25.62
N GLY A 25 6.16 -8.76 25.33
CA GLY A 25 5.57 -10.04 25.68
C GLY A 25 4.39 -10.47 24.81
N PHE A 26 4.42 -10.15 23.51
CA PHE A 26 3.42 -10.62 22.54
C PHE A 26 4.07 -11.42 21.40
N GLU A 27 3.26 -12.19 20.67
CA GLU A 27 3.68 -12.99 19.50
C GLU A 27 3.40 -12.20 18.20
N PRO A 28 4.39 -11.91 17.36
CA PRO A 28 4.15 -11.30 16.05
C PRO A 28 3.69 -12.37 15.04
N LEU A 29 2.71 -12.01 14.21
CA LEU A 29 2.22 -12.79 13.08
C LEU A 29 2.41 -11.97 11.80
N GLU A 30 3.04 -12.58 10.81
CA GLU A 30 3.40 -11.97 9.51
C GLU A 30 2.83 -12.82 8.37
N PRO A 31 1.52 -12.72 8.07
CA PRO A 31 0.86 -13.62 7.13
C PRO A 31 1.36 -13.51 5.69
N LEU A 32 1.96 -12.37 5.34
CA LEU A 32 2.41 -12.06 3.98
C LEU A 32 3.91 -12.32 3.78
N SER A 33 4.65 -12.63 4.85
CA SER A 33 6.11 -12.79 4.79
C SER A 33 6.53 -13.88 3.81
N GLY A 34 7.46 -13.54 2.91
CA GLY A 34 7.97 -14.43 1.87
C GLY A 34 7.01 -14.68 0.70
N GLY A 35 5.88 -13.97 0.62
CA GLY A 35 4.96 -14.04 -0.51
C GLY A 35 5.52 -13.40 -1.78
N ASP A 36 5.06 -13.87 -2.94
CA ASP A 36 5.40 -13.24 -4.23
C ASP A 36 4.61 -11.92 -4.38
N PRO A 37 5.30 -10.78 -4.59
CA PRO A 37 4.64 -9.48 -4.61
C PRO A 37 3.61 -9.33 -5.73
N LYS A 38 3.81 -9.99 -6.89
CA LYS A 38 2.84 -9.95 -7.99
C LYS A 38 1.61 -10.79 -7.65
N GLU A 39 1.80 -11.99 -7.09
CA GLU A 39 0.68 -12.84 -6.67
C GLU A 39 -0.17 -12.16 -5.60
N LEU A 40 0.46 -11.52 -4.61
CA LEU A 40 -0.23 -10.78 -3.56
C LEU A 40 -0.99 -9.55 -4.09
N TYR A 41 -0.43 -8.82 -5.04
CA TYR A 41 -1.12 -7.71 -5.70
C TYR A 41 -2.36 -8.20 -6.45
N LEU A 42 -2.24 -9.30 -7.20
CA LEU A 42 -3.38 -9.89 -7.92
C LEU A 42 -4.44 -10.44 -6.97
N GLU A 43 -4.04 -11.04 -5.84
CA GLU A 43 -4.96 -11.50 -4.80
C GLU A 43 -5.75 -10.32 -4.19
N LEU A 44 -5.11 -9.17 -3.98
CA LEU A 44 -5.76 -7.95 -3.52
C LEU A 44 -6.85 -7.50 -4.51
N LEU A 45 -6.56 -7.52 -5.81
CA LEU A 45 -7.54 -7.19 -6.84
C LEU A 45 -8.68 -8.21 -6.90
N ASP A 46 -8.38 -9.50 -6.89
CA ASP A 46 -9.38 -10.59 -6.94
C ASP A 46 -10.34 -10.55 -5.74
N LYS A 47 -9.82 -10.18 -4.57
CA LYS A 47 -10.62 -9.98 -3.36
C LYS A 47 -11.52 -8.75 -3.42
N GLY A 48 -11.39 -7.89 -4.42
CA GLY A 48 -12.26 -6.73 -4.62
C GLY A 48 -11.95 -5.55 -3.69
N PHE A 49 -10.70 -5.41 -3.25
CA PHE A 49 -10.28 -4.18 -2.57
C PHE A 49 -10.25 -3.02 -3.55
N LYS A 50 -10.79 -1.87 -3.13
CA LYS A 50 -10.63 -0.59 -3.85
C LYS A 50 -9.55 0.21 -3.17
N VAL A 51 -8.43 0.37 -3.86
CA VAL A 51 -7.21 0.95 -3.31
C VAL A 51 -6.72 2.01 -4.28
N ILE A 52 -6.46 3.22 -3.79
CA ILE A 52 -5.94 4.32 -4.62
C ILE A 52 -4.49 4.63 -4.29
N VAL A 53 -3.72 5.10 -5.27
CA VAL A 53 -2.36 5.62 -5.06
C VAL A 53 -2.45 7.05 -4.50
N VAL A 54 -1.87 7.29 -3.33
CA VAL A 54 -1.91 8.60 -2.64
C VAL A 54 -0.55 9.30 -2.54
N LYS A 55 0.54 8.56 -2.68
CA LYS A 55 1.92 9.09 -2.76
C LYS A 55 2.66 8.37 -3.87
N THR A 56 3.53 9.08 -4.58
CA THR A 56 4.55 8.48 -5.45
C THR A 56 5.91 9.13 -5.17
N ASP A 57 6.98 8.36 -5.34
CA ASP A 57 8.30 8.90 -5.66
C ASP A 57 8.28 9.33 -7.13
N PRO A 58 8.41 10.64 -7.45
CA PRO A 58 8.34 11.11 -8.82
C PRO A 58 9.51 10.70 -9.71
N GLU A 59 10.62 10.19 -9.16
CA GLU A 59 11.76 9.67 -9.92
C GLU A 59 11.46 8.27 -10.47
N GLU A 60 10.66 7.46 -9.78
CA GLU A 60 10.32 6.09 -10.15
C GLU A 60 8.89 5.96 -10.70
N ILE A 61 7.93 6.66 -10.11
CA ILE A 61 6.50 6.57 -10.44
C ILE A 61 5.93 7.97 -10.77
N PRO A 62 5.58 8.23 -12.05
CA PRO A 62 5.03 9.49 -12.48
C PRO A 62 3.73 9.85 -11.74
N PRO A 63 3.51 11.14 -11.41
CA PRO A 63 2.34 11.59 -10.64
C PRO A 63 0.99 11.42 -11.35
N ARG A 64 0.98 10.97 -12.62
CA ARG A 64 -0.25 10.60 -13.33
C ARG A 64 -1.01 9.44 -12.68
N TRP A 65 -0.34 8.67 -11.80
CA TRP A 65 -0.94 7.58 -11.05
C TRP A 65 -1.61 8.03 -9.75
N LEU A 66 -1.29 9.21 -9.23
CA LEU A 66 -1.92 9.74 -8.02
C LEU A 66 -3.43 9.88 -8.20
N GLY A 67 -4.19 9.34 -7.25
CA GLY A 67 -5.65 9.31 -7.23
C GLY A 67 -6.28 8.20 -8.07
N LYS A 68 -5.48 7.40 -8.78
CA LYS A 68 -5.98 6.25 -9.53
C LYS A 68 -6.06 5.01 -8.65
N GLU A 69 -7.04 4.16 -8.96
CA GLU A 69 -7.14 2.84 -8.34
C GLU A 69 -5.98 1.93 -8.81
N LEU A 70 -5.59 1.00 -7.94
CA LEU A 70 -4.76 -0.12 -8.31
C LEU A 70 -5.55 -1.02 -9.27
N ASP A 71 -4.98 -1.28 -10.43
CA ASP A 71 -5.54 -2.17 -11.44
C ASP A 71 -4.41 -2.95 -12.14
N GLU A 72 -4.79 -3.76 -13.13
CA GLU A 72 -3.82 -4.51 -13.94
C GLU A 72 -2.94 -3.58 -14.79
N ASP A 73 -3.43 -2.41 -15.21
CA ASP A 73 -2.66 -1.45 -15.99
C ASP A 73 -1.52 -0.85 -15.15
N PHE A 74 -1.78 -0.52 -13.89
CA PHE A 74 -0.75 -0.07 -12.97
C PHE A 74 0.23 -1.19 -12.64
N LEU A 75 -0.24 -2.42 -12.42
CA LEU A 75 0.64 -3.58 -12.22
C LEU A 75 1.59 -3.78 -13.41
N ASN A 76 1.06 -3.75 -14.64
CA ASN A 76 1.86 -3.92 -15.85
C ASN A 76 2.93 -2.82 -15.95
N TYR A 77 2.57 -1.57 -15.64
CA TYR A 77 3.54 -0.48 -15.57
C TYR A 77 4.65 -0.75 -14.55
N LEU A 78 4.31 -1.18 -13.33
CA LEU A 78 5.31 -1.48 -12.30
C LEU A 78 6.27 -2.60 -12.75
N LEU A 79 5.74 -3.66 -13.37
CA LEU A 79 6.53 -4.77 -13.87
C LEU A 79 7.44 -4.37 -15.03
N GLU A 80 6.98 -3.51 -15.94
CA GLU A 80 7.77 -2.99 -17.08
C GLU A 80 8.94 -2.12 -16.61
N GLU A 81 8.73 -1.30 -15.59
CA GLU A 81 9.77 -0.44 -15.00
C GLU A 81 10.65 -1.17 -13.98
N GLY A 82 10.35 -2.44 -13.66
CA GLY A 82 11.09 -3.22 -12.66
C GLY A 82 10.88 -2.74 -11.22
N ILE A 83 9.75 -2.09 -10.95
CA ILE A 83 9.37 -1.54 -9.65
C ILE A 83 8.62 -2.60 -8.85
N CYS A 84 8.81 -2.60 -7.53
CA CYS A 84 8.10 -3.48 -6.60
C CYS A 84 6.57 -3.35 -6.75
N PRO A 85 5.83 -4.44 -7.09
CA PRO A 85 4.38 -4.41 -7.16
C PRO A 85 3.68 -3.93 -5.89
N LEU A 86 4.27 -4.16 -4.71
CA LEU A 86 3.67 -3.80 -3.42
C LEU A 86 4.19 -2.47 -2.84
N GLY A 87 5.14 -1.82 -3.50
CA GLY A 87 5.69 -0.54 -3.04
C GLY A 87 6.51 -0.62 -1.74
N GLU A 88 7.05 -1.80 -1.40
CA GLU A 88 7.85 -2.05 -0.18
C GLU A 88 9.08 -1.13 -0.05
N GLY A 89 9.61 -0.61 -1.17
CA GLY A 89 10.72 0.34 -1.20
C GLY A 89 10.29 1.79 -0.92
N GLY A 90 8.99 2.05 -0.83
CA GLY A 90 8.42 3.39 -0.66
C GLY A 90 8.16 4.13 -1.98
N GLU A 91 8.26 3.45 -3.11
CA GLU A 91 8.08 3.97 -4.47
C GLU A 91 6.68 4.59 -4.64
N TYR A 92 5.68 4.03 -3.96
CA TYR A 92 4.36 4.62 -3.81
C TYR A 92 3.70 4.22 -2.49
N HIS A 93 2.65 4.94 -2.09
CA HIS A 93 1.77 4.51 -1.02
C HIS A 93 0.31 4.62 -1.45
N THR A 94 -0.53 3.88 -0.75
CA THR A 94 -1.93 3.74 -1.09
C THR A 94 -2.86 4.09 0.07
N ALA A 95 -4.13 4.29 -0.26
CA ALA A 95 -5.23 4.30 0.68
C ALA A 95 -6.27 3.25 0.25
N VAL A 96 -6.65 2.36 1.16
CA VAL A 96 -7.74 1.40 0.95
C VAL A 96 -9.06 2.08 1.28
N LEU A 97 -9.93 2.21 0.28
CA LEU A 97 -11.20 2.93 0.39
C LEU A 97 -12.38 1.99 0.60
N ASP A 98 -12.28 0.76 0.10
CA ASP A 98 -13.34 -0.24 0.18
C ASP A 98 -12.75 -1.65 0.02
N GLY A 99 -13.53 -2.67 0.34
CA GLY A 99 -13.13 -4.06 0.13
C GLY A 99 -13.81 -5.03 1.08
N PRO A 100 -13.35 -6.29 1.10
CA PRO A 100 -13.81 -7.26 2.06
C PRO A 100 -13.77 -6.70 3.49
N PHE A 101 -14.81 -7.01 4.26
CA PHE A 101 -14.96 -6.63 5.67
C PHE A 101 -15.29 -5.14 5.93
N PHE A 102 -15.33 -4.28 4.91
CA PHE A 102 -15.91 -2.94 5.06
C PHE A 102 -17.44 -3.06 5.16
N GLU A 103 -18.05 -2.48 6.21
CA GLU A 103 -19.51 -2.36 6.29
C GLU A 103 -20.03 -1.28 5.31
N ARG A 104 -19.22 -0.24 5.10
CA ARG A 104 -19.43 0.87 4.17
C ARG A 104 -18.08 1.31 3.63
N GLY A 105 -17.99 1.54 2.33
CA GLY A 105 -16.81 2.12 1.70
C GLY A 105 -16.62 3.58 2.09
N ILE A 106 -15.47 4.13 1.72
CA ILE A 106 -15.09 5.54 1.94
C ILE A 106 -15.04 6.22 0.58
N GLU A 107 -15.96 7.14 0.34
CA GLU A 107 -15.87 8.05 -0.81
C GLU A 107 -14.96 9.23 -0.42
N VAL A 108 -14.04 9.61 -1.32
CA VAL A 108 -13.06 10.66 -1.08
C VAL A 108 -13.12 11.73 -2.16
N GLU A 109 -13.02 12.99 -1.75
CA GLU A 109 -12.77 14.10 -2.66
C GLU A 109 -11.26 14.34 -2.73
N LEU A 110 -10.71 14.24 -3.94
CA LEU A 110 -9.30 14.50 -4.19
C LEU A 110 -9.06 15.97 -4.48
N GLY A 111 -8.05 16.54 -3.85
CA GLY A 111 -7.60 17.91 -4.01
C GLY A 111 -6.38 18.03 -4.91
N GLU A 112 -5.52 19.00 -4.58
CA GLU A 112 -4.31 19.27 -5.36
C GLU A 112 -3.24 18.19 -5.15
N GLN A 113 -2.41 17.99 -6.18
CA GLN A 113 -1.17 17.25 -6.03
C GLN A 113 -0.10 18.18 -5.46
N LYS A 114 0.42 17.83 -4.28
CA LYS A 114 1.48 18.54 -3.60
C LYS A 114 2.83 17.92 -3.93
N ASP A 115 3.78 18.78 -4.27
CA ASP A 115 5.16 18.41 -4.54
C ASP A 115 6.05 18.75 -3.34
N TYR A 116 6.75 17.75 -2.83
CA TYR A 116 7.69 17.89 -1.73
C TYR A 116 9.15 17.68 -2.17
N GLY A 117 9.40 17.53 -3.47
CA GLY A 117 10.71 17.23 -4.04
C GLY A 117 10.95 15.73 -4.18
N ASP A 118 11.11 15.05 -3.05
CA ASP A 118 11.34 13.60 -2.96
C ASP A 118 10.07 12.75 -3.06
N ARG A 119 8.91 13.40 -3.05
CA ARG A 119 7.61 12.74 -3.17
C ARG A 119 6.55 13.69 -3.69
N LYS A 120 5.59 13.13 -4.41
CA LYS A 120 4.32 13.80 -4.75
C LYS A 120 3.18 13.10 -4.05
N ILE A 121 2.26 13.89 -3.49
CA ILE A 121 1.13 13.39 -2.70
C ILE A 121 -0.13 14.05 -3.23
N ILE A 122 -1.21 13.28 -3.41
CA ILE A 122 -2.53 13.86 -3.68
C ILE A 122 -3.29 14.08 -2.39
N GLU A 123 -3.85 15.27 -2.22
CA GLU A 123 -4.65 15.57 -1.05
C GLU A 123 -6.00 14.85 -1.11
N ILE A 124 -6.44 14.35 0.05
CA ILE A 124 -7.84 13.98 0.29
C ILE A 124 -8.44 15.14 1.09
N THR A 125 -9.28 15.93 0.46
CA THR A 125 -9.83 17.17 1.05
C THR A 125 -11.10 16.94 1.85
N ASN A 126 -11.84 15.87 1.50
CA ASN A 126 -13.06 15.47 2.17
C ASN A 126 -13.24 13.95 2.05
N TYR A 127 -14.03 13.37 2.96
CA TYR A 127 -14.42 11.96 2.87
C TYR A 127 -15.79 11.73 3.52
N GLU A 128 -16.52 10.76 3.02
CA GLU A 128 -17.77 10.28 3.62
C GLU A 128 -17.92 8.77 3.49
N LEU A 129 -18.76 8.18 4.33
CA LEU A 129 -19.07 6.75 4.26
C LEU A 129 -20.20 6.53 3.27
N ALA A 130 -19.96 5.65 2.29
CA ALA A 130 -20.92 5.26 1.24
C ALA A 130 -22.16 4.54 1.80
#